data_AF-A0A969A1D9-F1
#
_entry.id   AF-A0A969A1D9-F1
#
_cell.length_a   1.000
_cell.length_b   1.000
_cell.length_c   1.000
_cell.angle_alpha   90.00
_cell.angle_beta   90.00
_cell.angle_gamma   90.00
#
_symmetry.space_group_name_H-M   'P 1'
#
loop_
_entity.id
_entity.type
_entity.pdbx_description
1 polymer ?
#
loop_
_entity_poly.entity_id
_entity_poly.type
_entity_poly.pdbx_seq_one_letter_code
_entity_poly.pdbx_strand_id
1 'polypeptide(L)' 'MEVNNLGFVASILFVLVPTVFLLILYIQTSSKQTGS' A
#
# COMPACT_ATOMS: atom_id res chain seq x y z
N MET A 1 25.69 -9.65 10.51
CA MET A 1 25.64 -9.56 9.04
C MET A 1 25.46 -8.09 8.70
N GLU A 2 26.32 -7.52 7.86
CA GLU A 2 26.14 -6.15 7.38
C GLU A 2 24.95 -6.12 6.40
N VAL A 3 23.98 -5.22 6.64
CA VAL A 3 22.78 -5.09 5.82
C VAL A 3 22.73 -3.72 5.16
N ASN A 4 22.05 -3.62 4.02
CA ASN A 4 21.88 -2.34 3.33
C ASN A 4 20.79 -1.50 4.02
N ASN A 5 21.18 -0.38 4.61
CA ASN A 5 20.25 0.57 5.24
C ASN A 5 19.18 1.09 4.26
N LEU A 6 19.51 1.26 2.97
CA LEU A 6 18.53 1.64 1.95
C LEU A 6 17.55 0.50 1.64
N GLY A 7 17.98 -0.75 1.81
CA GLY A 7 17.13 -1.93 1.62
C GLY A 7 15.95 -1.95 2.58
N PHE A 8 16.13 -1.44 3.80
CA PHE A 8 15.04 -1.31 4.77
C PHE A 8 13.95 -0.36 4.25
N VAL A 9 14.31 0.87 3.91
CA VAL A 9 13.35 1.87 3.39
C VAL A 9 12.74 1.42 2.07
N ALA A 10 13.54 0.84 1.17
CA ALA A 10 13.08 0.31 -0.11
C ALA A 10 12.01 -0.78 0.08
N SER A 11 12.22 -1.72 1.02
CA SER A 11 11.24 -2.78 1.29
C SER A 11 9.91 -2.23 1.84
N ILE A 12 9.97 -1.23 2.72
CA ILE A 12 8.78 -0.56 3.25
C ILE A 12 8.01 0.14 2.13
N LEU A 13 8.69 0.94 1.31
CA LEU A 13 8.05 1.64 0.20
C LEU A 13 7.48 0.68 -0.85
N PHE A 14 8.21 -0.40 -1.15
CA PHE A 14 7.78 -1.43 -2.10
C PHE A 14 6.46 -2.10 -1.68
N VAL A 15 6.25 -2.34 -0.39
CA VAL A 15 5.02 -2.95 0.12
C VAL A 15 3.92 -1.91 0.31
N LEU A 16 4.22 -0.80 0.99
CA LEU A 16 3.19 0.15 1.42
C LEU A 16 2.61 0.96 0.27
N VAL A 17 3.41 1.39 -0.71
CA VAL A 17 2.92 2.21 -1.82
C VAL A 17 1.83 1.48 -2.64
N PRO A 18 2.05 0.26 -3.18
CA PRO A 18 1.02 -0.44 -3.92
C PRO A 18 -0.14 -0.90 -3.01
N THR A 19 0.12 -1.25 -1.74
CA THR A 19 -0.94 -1.67 -0.82
C THR A 19 -1.92 -0.53 -0.54
N VAL A 20 -1.41 0.66 -0.22
CA VAL A 20 -2.26 1.84 0.02
C VAL A 20 -3.02 2.23 -1.24
N PHE A 21 -2.39 2.16 -2.42
CA PHE A 21 -3.07 2.38 -3.70
C PHE A 21 -4.29 1.44 -3.87
N LEU A 22 -4.12 0.14 -3.63
CA LEU A 22 -5.20 -0.83 -3.73
C LEU A 22 -6.29 -0.61 -2.67
N LEU A 23 -5.90 -0.29 -1.43
CA LEU A 23 -6.84 0.02 -0.36
C LEU A 23 -7.71 1.23 -0.72
N ILE A 24 -7.13 2.28 -1.30
CA ILE A 24 -7.88 3.45 -1.76
C ILE A 24 -8.93 3.04 -2.79
N LEU A 25 -8.55 2.26 -3.81
CA LEU A 25 -9.50 1.78 -4.81
C LEU A 25 -10.61 0.93 -4.19
N TYR A 26 -10.26 0.02 -3.29
CA TYR A 26 -11.22 -0.84 -2.58
C TYR A 26 -12.24 -0.01 -1.78
N ILE A 27 -11.77 0.98 -1.02
CA ILE A 27 -12.63 1.86 -0.22
C ILE A 27 -13.59 2.64 -1.11
N GLN A 28 -13.10 3.20 -2.23
CA GLN A 28 -13.94 3.93 -3.17
C GLN A 28 -14.99 3.03 -3.82
N THR A 29 -14.62 1.82 -4.22
CA THR A 29 -15.56 0.83 -4.79
C THR A 29 -16.62 0.41 -3.77
N SER A 30 -16.21 0.09 -2.55
CA SER A 30 -17.12 -0.34 -1.48
C SER A 30 -18.09 0.77 -1.07
N SER A 31 -17.61 2.02 -0.99
CA SER A 31 -18.44 3.19 -0.69
C SER A 31 -19.54 3.42 -1.74
N LYS A 32 -19.21 3.24 -3.03
CA LYS A 32 -20.18 3.34 -4.13
C LYS A 32 -21.21 2.20 -4.10
N GLN A 33 -20.83 1.01 -3.66
CA GLN A 33 -21.75 -0.15 -3.57
C GLN A 33 -22.75 0.00 -2.42
N THR A 34 -22.34 0.56 -1.28
CA THR A 34 -23.21 0.75 -0.12
C THR A 34 -24.16 1.95 -0.25
N GLY A 35 -23.86 2.91 -1.14
CA GLY A 35 -24.65 4.12 -1.38
C GLY A 35 -25.81 3.99 -2.37
N SER A 36 -26.26 2.77 -2.68
CA SER A 36 -27.40 2.49 -3.57
C SER A 36 -28.52 1.73 -2.85
#